data_AF-A0A2E8J2D0-F1
#
_entry.id   AF-A0A2E8J2D0-F1
#
_cell.length_a   1.000
_cell.length_b   1.000
_cell.length_c   1.000
_cell.angle_alpha   90.00
_cell.angle_beta   90.00
_cell.angle_gamma   90.00
#
_symmetry.space_group_name_H-M   'P 1'
#
loop_
_entity.id
_entity.type
_entity.pdbx_description
1 polymer ?
#
loop_
_entity_poly.entity_id
_entity_poly.type
_entity_poly.pdbx_seq_one_letter_code
_entity_poly.pdbx_strand_id
1 'polypeptide(L)'
;MPWPRQEHPGQAEYFRQLHQTDEILILGNAWDVISAKFLEHLGYKAIGTTSAGIAAVLGYPDGELMSVQENCGMVQQIAAAVTIHVSADIEAG
;
A
#
# COMPACT_ATOMS: atom_id res chain seq x y z
N MET A 1 4.56 -20.78 -1.44
CA MET A 1 5.75 -20.22 -2.10
C MET A 1 5.59 -18.70 -2.11
N PRO A 2 6.63 -17.92 -1.77
CA PRO A 2 6.56 -16.46 -1.94
C PRO A 2 6.46 -16.11 -3.44
N TRP A 3 5.73 -15.04 -3.76
CA TRP A 3 5.56 -14.56 -5.13
C TRP A 3 6.89 -14.00 -5.67
N PRO A 4 7.29 -14.30 -6.92
CA PRO A 4 8.49 -13.71 -7.49
C PRO A 4 8.34 -12.20 -7.61
N ARG A 5 9.28 -11.46 -7.01
CA ARG A 5 9.31 -9.99 -7.03
C ARG A 5 10.13 -9.52 -8.22
N GLN A 6 9.66 -8.51 -8.95
CA GLN A 6 10.53 -7.72 -9.83
C GLN A 6 10.97 -6.47 -9.03
N GLU A 7 12.27 -6.34 -8.78
CA GLU A 7 12.82 -5.09 -8.25
C GLU A 7 12.98 -4.11 -9.41
N HIS A 8 12.29 -2.97 -9.33
CA HIS A 8 12.33 -1.94 -10.36
C HIS A 8 12.97 -0.67 -9.78
N PRO A 9 14.23 -0.35 -10.11
CA PRO A 9 14.67 1.04 -10.02
C PRO A 9 13.72 1.89 -10.88
N GLY A 10 13.06 2.87 -10.27
CA GLY A 10 12.04 3.70 -10.94
C GLY A 10 10.60 3.57 -10.45
N GLN A 11 10.31 2.82 -9.38
CA GLN A 11 8.95 2.70 -8.83
C GLN A 11 8.36 4.05 -8.40
N ALA A 12 9.15 4.88 -7.71
CA ALA A 12 8.73 6.22 -7.31
C ALA A 12 8.55 7.15 -8.52
N GLU A 13 9.43 7.05 -9.51
CA GLU A 13 9.30 7.80 -10.77
C GLU A 13 8.06 7.39 -11.57
N TYR A 14 7.75 6.10 -11.65
CA TYR A 14 6.54 5.60 -12.30
C TYR A 14 5.29 6.12 -11.58
N PHE A 15 5.24 6.01 -10.24
CA PHE A 15 4.15 6.56 -9.45
C PHE A 15 4.00 8.07 -9.64
N ARG A 16 5.12 8.82 -9.69
CA ARG A 16 5.11 10.25 -10.01
C ARG A 16 4.56 10.53 -11.41
N GLN A 17 4.91 9.72 -12.41
CA GLN A 17 4.38 9.85 -13.77
C GLN A 17 2.87 9.64 -13.81
N LEU A 18 2.32 8.71 -13.01
CA LEU A 18 0.87 8.51 -12.91
C LEU A 18 0.10 9.75 -12.45
N HIS A 19 0.74 10.68 -11.73
CA HIS A 19 0.13 11.95 -11.32
C HIS A 19 0.20 13.04 -12.40
N GLN A 20 0.99 12.83 -13.45
CA GLN A 20 1.27 13.81 -14.50
C GLN A 20 0.50 13.52 -15.79
N THR A 21 -0.32 12.47 -15.82
CA THR A 21 -1.19 12.14 -16.96
C THR A 21 -2.50 12.93 -16.91
N ASP A 22 -3.18 13.07 -18.06
CA ASP A 22 -4.52 13.66 -18.12
C ASP A 22 -5.61 12.76 -17.50
N GLU A 23 -5.32 11.47 -17.31
CA GLU A 23 -6.20 10.52 -16.64
C GLU A 23 -6.12 10.68 -15.12
N ILE A 24 -7.27 10.73 -14.45
CA ILE A 24 -7.35 10.77 -12.99
C ILE A 24 -6.79 9.46 -12.42
N LEU A 25 -5.74 9.56 -11.60
CA LEU A 25 -5.23 8.44 -10.83
C LEU A 25 -6.20 8.12 -9.68
N ILE A 26 -6.85 6.96 -9.75
CA ILE A 26 -7.65 6.41 -8.65
C ILE A 26 -6.73 5.58 -7.75
N LEU A 27 -6.55 6.02 -6.50
CA LEU A 27 -5.71 5.37 -5.51
C LEU A 27 -6.58 4.72 -4.44
N GLY A 28 -6.68 3.39 -4.46
CA GLY A 28 -7.44 2.62 -3.48
C GLY A 28 -6.64 2.36 -2.22
N ASN A 29 -7.27 2.46 -1.04
CA ASN A 29 -6.61 2.18 0.23
C ASN A 29 -6.73 0.70 0.59
N ALA A 30 -5.59 0.06 0.86
CA ALA A 30 -5.47 -1.29 1.39
C ALA A 30 -5.07 -1.27 2.88
N TRP A 31 -5.53 -2.26 3.62
CA TRP A 31 -5.24 -2.42 5.06
C TRP A 31 -4.69 -3.81 5.40
N ASP A 32 -4.68 -4.73 4.43
CA ASP A 32 -4.09 -6.06 4.54
C ASP A 32 -3.70 -6.61 3.15
N VAL A 33 -3.14 -7.82 3.10
CA VAL A 33 -2.75 -8.48 1.85
C VAL A 33 -3.94 -8.76 0.92
N ILE A 34 -5.10 -9.09 1.48
CA ILE A 34 -6.28 -9.49 0.69
C ILE A 34 -6.90 -8.29 -0.01
N SER A 35 -7.10 -7.18 0.70
CA SER A 35 -7.57 -5.90 0.16
C SER A 35 -6.63 -5.39 -0.93
N ALA A 36 -5.31 -5.45 -0.73
CA ALA A 36 -4.33 -5.07 -1.74
C ALA A 36 -4.44 -5.92 -3.02
N LYS A 37 -4.54 -7.25 -2.87
CA LYS A 37 -4.72 -8.17 -4.00
C LYS A 37 -6.03 -7.94 -4.74
N PHE A 38 -7.09 -7.63 -4.02
CA PHE A 38 -8.39 -7.34 -4.60
C PHE A 38 -8.35 -6.05 -5.45
N LEU A 39 -7.72 -4.99 -4.94
CA LEU A 39 -7.54 -3.75 -5.69
C LEU A 39 -6.66 -3.96 -6.93
N GLU A 40 -5.57 -4.71 -6.82
CA GLU A 40 -4.74 -5.12 -7.97
C GLU A 40 -5.58 -5.87 -9.03
N HIS A 41 -6.41 -6.83 -8.61
CA HIS A 41 -7.28 -7.58 -9.51
C HIS A 41 -8.34 -6.72 -10.21
N LEU A 42 -8.80 -5.65 -9.55
CA LEU A 42 -9.71 -4.66 -10.13
C LEU A 42 -9.04 -3.70 -11.12
N GLY A 43 -7.73 -3.81 -11.34
CA GLY A 43 -7.00 -3.04 -12.34
C GLY A 43 -6.46 -1.69 -11.84
N TYR A 44 -6.34 -1.49 -10.53
CA TYR A 44 -5.70 -0.30 -9.99
C TYR A 44 -4.23 -0.23 -10.44
N LYS A 45 -3.78 0.95 -10.88
CA LYS A 45 -2.38 1.17 -11.31
C LYS A 45 -1.42 1.35 -10.13
N ALA A 46 -1.96 1.78 -8.99
CA ALA A 46 -1.27 1.94 -7.72
C ALA A 46 -2.29 1.88 -6.58
N ILE A 47 -1.83 1.59 -5.35
CA ILE A 47 -2.63 1.60 -4.13
C ILE A 47 -1.95 2.41 -3.03
N GLY A 48 -2.74 2.91 -2.08
CA GLY A 48 -2.29 3.47 -0.82
C GLY A 48 -2.49 2.46 0.32
N THR A 49 -1.76 2.60 1.42
CA THR A 49 -2.17 1.98 2.69
C THR A 49 -2.96 2.96 3.54
N THR A 50 -3.69 2.45 4.53
CA THR A 50 -4.37 3.27 5.53
C THR A 50 -3.97 2.81 6.93
N SER A 51 -3.35 3.70 7.69
CA SER A 51 -2.94 3.45 9.08
C SER A 51 -4.13 3.04 9.97
N ALA A 52 -5.24 3.77 9.90
CA ALA A 52 -6.48 3.46 10.63
C ALA A 52 -7.04 2.06 10.28
N GLY A 53 -7.01 1.67 9.00
CA GLY A 53 -7.46 0.34 8.59
C GLY A 53 -6.52 -0.77 9.08
N ILE A 54 -5.20 -0.53 9.03
CA ILE A 54 -4.20 -1.46 9.55
C ILE A 54 -4.36 -1.60 11.08
N ALA A 55 -4.51 -0.49 11.80
CA ALA A 55 -4.78 -0.48 13.23
C ALA A 55 -6.01 -1.33 13.58
N ALA A 56 -7.11 -1.14 12.84
CA ALA A 56 -8.35 -1.88 13.05
C ALA A 56 -8.18 -3.40 12.89
N VAL A 57 -7.46 -3.87 11.86
CA VAL A 57 -7.22 -5.31 11.67
C VAL A 57 -6.22 -5.90 12.66
N LEU A 58 -5.33 -5.08 13.23
CA LEU A 58 -4.42 -5.48 14.30
C LEU A 58 -5.05 -5.36 15.70
N GLY A 59 -6.29 -4.88 15.80
CA GLY A 59 -7.04 -4.77 17.05
C GLY A 59 -6.79 -3.49 17.85
N TYR A 60 -6.16 -2.49 17.24
CA TYR A 60 -5.99 -1.15 17.81
C TYR A 60 -7.16 -0.24 17.40
N PRO A 61 -7.59 0.67 18.28
CA PRO A 61 -8.35 1.83 17.83
C PRO A 61 -7.45 2.77 17.01
N ASP A 62 -8.07 3.61 16.20
CA ASP A 62 -7.37 4.69 15.49
C ASP A 62 -6.79 5.72 16.48
N GLY A 63 -5.71 6.40 16.09
CA GLY A 63 -5.04 7.44 16.89
C GLY A 63 -3.64 7.09 17.41
N GLU A 64 -2.76 6.60 16.54
CA GLU A 64 -1.30 6.45 16.80
C GLU A 64 -0.93 5.48 17.95
N LEU A 65 -1.81 4.52 18.25
CA LEU A 65 -1.56 3.50 19.29
C LEU A 65 -0.83 2.26 18.75
N MET A 66 -0.87 2.05 17.44
CA MET A 66 -0.08 1.05 16.75
C MET A 66 1.37 1.52 16.63
N SER A 67 2.33 0.63 16.86
CA SER A 67 3.75 0.99 16.69
C SER A 67 4.12 1.17 15.21
N VAL A 68 5.11 2.03 14.95
CA VAL A 68 5.69 2.20 13.60
C VAL A 68 6.19 0.86 13.03
N GLN A 69 6.73 -0.02 13.87
CA GLN A 69 7.18 -1.36 13.46
C GLN A 69 6.04 -2.25 12.99
N GLU A 70 4.88 -2.21 13.66
CA GLU A 70 3.68 -2.94 13.23
C GLU A 70 3.14 -2.39 11.91
N ASN A 71 3.05 -1.06 11.77
CA ASN A 71 2.62 -0.43 10.52
C ASN A 71 3.55 -0.79 9.35
N CYS A 72 4.85 -0.55 9.50
CA CYS A 72 5.87 -0.92 8.51
C CYS A 72 5.86 -2.42 8.20
N GLY A 73 5.62 -3.26 9.20
CA GLY A 73 5.48 -4.71 9.02
C GLY A 73 4.31 -5.07 8.12
N MET A 74 3.14 -4.45 8.30
CA MET A 74 1.98 -4.65 7.43
C MET A 74 2.21 -4.08 6.02
N VAL A 75 2.75 -2.85 5.92
CA VAL A 75 3.11 -2.23 4.63
C VAL A 75 4.07 -3.12 3.85
N GLN A 76 5.08 -3.70 4.51
CA GLN A 76 6.01 -4.63 3.87
C GLN A 76 5.31 -5.88 3.34
N GLN A 77 4.37 -6.45 4.10
CA GLN A 77 3.58 -7.61 3.65
C GLN A 77 2.70 -7.26 2.44
N ILE A 78 2.04 -6.10 2.46
CA ILE A 78 1.22 -5.58 1.35
C ILE A 78 2.09 -5.39 0.10
N ALA A 79 3.18 -4.64 0.21
CA ALA A 79 4.08 -4.36 -0.90
C ALA A 79 4.73 -5.62 -1.48
N ALA A 80 5.02 -6.62 -0.64
CA ALA A 80 5.54 -7.91 -1.12
C ALA A 80 4.49 -8.77 -1.82
N ALA A 81 3.19 -8.52 -1.59
CA ALA A 81 2.12 -9.30 -2.18
C ALA A 81 1.77 -8.84 -3.60
N VAL A 82 1.78 -7.55 -3.89
CA VAL A 82 1.33 -6.98 -5.17
C VAL A 82 2.47 -6.63 -6.12
N THR A 83 2.15 -6.46 -7.40
CA THR A 83 3.08 -6.04 -8.47
C THR A 83 2.94 -4.57 -8.84
N ILE A 84 1.86 -3.91 -8.42
CA ILE A 84 1.59 -2.48 -8.60
C ILE A 84 2.25 -1.65 -7.49
N HIS A 85 2.37 -0.34 -7.72
CA HIS A 85 2.99 0.56 -6.75
C HIS A 85 2.16 0.67 -5.45
N VAL A 86 2.85 0.76 -4.31
CA VAL A 86 2.24 0.96 -2.99
C VAL A 86 2.77 2.25 -2.37
N SER A 87 1.87 3.20 -2.09
CA SER A 87 2.15 4.39 -1.29
C SER A 87 1.79 4.11 0.17
N ALA A 88 2.70 4.37 1.09
CA ALA A 88 2.50 4.07 2.51
C ALA A 88 1.98 5.30 3.27
N ASP A 89 0.92 5.11 4.04
CA ASP A 89 0.52 6.00 5.13
C ASP A 89 1.38 5.69 6.37
N ILE A 90 2.17 6.68 6.79
CA ILE A 90 3.14 6.61 7.89
C ILE A 90 2.77 7.52 9.06
N GLU A 91 1.54 8.03 9.11
CA GLU A 91 1.08 8.95 10.17
C GLU A 91 2.06 10.12 10.40
N ALA A 92 2.63 10.25 11.61
CA ALA A 92 3.58 11.28 12.00
C ALA A 92 5.06 10.89 11.83
N GLY A 93 5.40 9.70 11.29
CA GLY A 93 6.80 9.29 11.08
C GLY A 93 7.02 7.90 10.49
#